data_AF-A0AAU3LRE2-F1
#
_entry.id   AF-A0AAU3LRE2-F1
#
_cell.length_a   1.000
_cell.length_b   1.000
_cell.length_c   1.000
_cell.angle_alpha   90.00
_cell.angle_beta   90.00
_cell.angle_gamma   90.00
#
_symmetry.space_group_name_H-M   'P 1'
#
loop_
_entity.id
_entity.type
_entity.pdbx_description
1 polymer ?
#
loop_
_entity_poly.entity_id
_entity_poly.type
_entity_poly.pdbx_seq_one_letter_code
_entity_poly.pdbx_strand_id
1 'polypeptide(L)'
;MTATLPRILPSPDGKPLPPEGTATAFRAFTPELAAGRRAWTAAGAAFLAGLFDQLAPDRDTTQATGRDDPVRDALTCGGPLHHSTCLELGSGAGTGTGAGQFTRLLASVFPTVISLDLSEQMLRQAAGRSAAGVRADAGALAVADASIPTVAAIDVLLFPTETARVQAPDDVLLWINQLAVETIRPVREEIERRIRGLLAELGIETA
;
A
#
# COMPACT_ATOMS: atom_id res chain seq x y z
N MET A 1 19.29 15.27 15.35
CA MET A 1 19.46 13.87 15.77
C MET A 1 18.58 13.03 14.86
N THR A 2 19.17 12.32 13.90
CA THR A 2 18.45 11.37 13.03
C THR A 2 18.27 10.08 13.82
N ALA A 3 17.10 9.94 14.44
CA ALA A 3 16.72 8.68 15.07
C ALA A 3 16.24 7.75 13.97
N THR A 4 17.07 6.78 13.59
CA THR A 4 16.66 5.69 12.70
C THR A 4 15.55 4.91 13.40
N LEU A 5 14.35 4.85 12.85
CA LEU A 5 13.30 4.02 13.42
C LEU A 5 13.72 2.54 13.39
N PRO A 6 13.36 1.75 14.41
CA PRO A 6 13.61 0.32 14.38
C PRO A 6 12.85 -0.32 13.21
N ARG A 7 13.47 -1.34 12.59
CA ARG A 7 12.90 -2.08 11.45
C ARG A 7 11.52 -2.71 11.75
N ILE A 8 11.16 -2.82 13.03
CA ILE A 8 9.85 -3.23 13.51
C ILE A 8 9.42 -2.20 14.55
N LEU A 9 8.28 -1.57 14.31
CA LEU A 9 7.59 -0.76 15.31
C LEU A 9 6.58 -1.66 16.03
N PRO A 10 6.66 -1.77 17.38
CA PRO A 10 5.66 -2.53 18.12
C PRO A 10 4.28 -1.92 17.87
N SER A 11 3.25 -2.76 17.76
CA SER A 11 1.88 -2.24 17.69
C SER A 11 1.54 -1.52 19.01
N PRO A 12 0.89 -0.35 18.96
CA PRO A 12 0.42 0.31 20.17
C PRO A 12 -0.51 -0.58 20.99
N ASP A 13 -0.46 -0.46 22.31
CA ASP A 13 -1.37 -1.16 23.21
C ASP A 13 -2.83 -0.80 22.88
N GLY A 14 -3.71 -1.81 22.87
CA GLY A 14 -5.12 -1.62 22.58
C GLY A 14 -5.45 -1.36 21.10
N LYS A 15 -4.50 -1.52 20.17
CA LYS A 15 -4.77 -1.46 18.72
C LYS A 15 -5.88 -2.45 18.36
N PRO A 16 -7.03 -1.97 17.83
CA PRO A 16 -8.09 -2.87 17.40
C PRO A 16 -7.58 -3.78 16.28
N LEU A 17 -7.70 -5.09 16.52
CA LEU A 17 -7.37 -6.10 15.54
C LEU A 17 -8.62 -6.40 14.71
N PRO A 18 -8.47 -6.68 13.40
CA PRO A 18 -9.57 -7.23 12.63
C PRO A 18 -10.08 -8.52 13.31
N PRO A 19 -11.36 -8.91 13.09
CA PRO A 19 -11.88 -10.18 13.58
C PRO A 19 -10.92 -11.33 13.27
N GLU A 20 -10.70 -12.24 14.21
CA GLU A 20 -9.62 -13.23 14.15
C GLU A 20 -9.65 -14.08 12.87
N GLY A 21 -10.84 -14.48 12.41
CA GLY A 21 -11.01 -15.21 11.14
C GLY A 21 -10.58 -14.40 9.91
N THR A 22 -10.97 -13.11 9.86
CA THR A 22 -10.57 -12.19 8.79
C THR A 22 -9.06 -11.94 8.83
N ALA A 23 -8.51 -11.64 10.01
CA ALA A 23 -7.08 -11.41 10.18
C ALA A 23 -6.26 -12.64 9.76
N THR A 24 -6.69 -13.84 10.15
CA THR A 24 -6.04 -15.11 9.79
C THR A 24 -6.08 -15.36 8.28
N ALA A 25 -7.23 -15.14 7.65
CA ALA A 25 -7.39 -15.29 6.21
C ALA A 25 -6.47 -14.34 5.43
N PHE A 26 -6.43 -13.04 5.79
CA PHE A 26 -5.54 -12.08 5.14
C PHE A 26 -4.06 -12.37 5.42
N ARG A 27 -3.70 -12.82 6.63
CA ARG A 27 -2.31 -13.21 6.96
C ARG A 27 -1.83 -14.41 6.14
N ALA A 28 -2.71 -15.34 5.77
CA ALA A 28 -2.37 -16.44 4.88
C ALA A 28 -2.38 -16.02 3.39
N PHE A 29 -3.35 -15.19 2.99
CA PHE A 29 -3.58 -14.81 1.61
C PHE A 29 -2.52 -13.84 1.06
N THR A 30 -2.22 -12.77 1.80
CA THR A 30 -1.38 -11.66 1.31
C THR A 30 0.06 -12.10 0.98
N PRO A 31 0.74 -12.90 1.82
CA PRO A 31 2.05 -13.47 1.50
C PRO A 31 2.09 -14.28 0.21
N GLU A 32 1.14 -15.19 0.02
CA GLU A 32 1.09 -16.08 -1.15
C GLU A 32 0.83 -15.29 -2.43
N LEU A 33 -0.03 -14.27 -2.37
CA LEU A 33 -0.30 -13.37 -3.48
C LEU A 33 0.95 -12.56 -3.85
N ALA A 34 1.57 -11.89 -2.87
CA ALA A 34 2.73 -11.04 -3.12
C ALA A 34 3.95 -11.86 -3.56
N ALA A 35 4.14 -13.07 -3.05
CA ALA A 35 5.17 -13.98 -3.54
C ALA A 35 4.87 -14.57 -4.93
N GLY A 36 3.67 -14.32 -5.49
CA GLY A 36 3.22 -14.84 -6.78
C GLY A 36 2.92 -16.34 -6.78
N ARG A 37 2.76 -16.96 -5.61
CA ARG A 37 2.35 -18.36 -5.44
C ARG A 37 0.84 -18.54 -5.56
N ARG A 38 0.10 -17.44 -5.43
CA ARG A 38 -1.34 -17.37 -5.62
C ARG A 38 -1.69 -16.43 -6.76
N ALA A 39 -2.57 -16.88 -7.66
CA ALA A 39 -3.08 -16.05 -8.74
C ALA A 39 -4.06 -14.97 -8.21
N TRP A 40 -3.90 -13.75 -8.72
CA TRP A 40 -4.95 -12.73 -8.67
C TRP A 40 -5.96 -13.00 -9.79
N THR A 41 -7.25 -12.95 -9.48
CA THR A 41 -8.31 -13.25 -10.46
C THR A 41 -9.40 -12.19 -10.41
N ALA A 42 -10.11 -11.99 -11.52
CA ALA A 42 -11.25 -11.06 -11.56
C ALA A 42 -12.33 -11.39 -10.51
N ALA A 43 -12.56 -12.68 -10.24
CA ALA A 43 -13.47 -13.10 -9.17
C ALA A 43 -12.96 -12.72 -7.77
N GLY A 44 -11.65 -12.87 -7.52
CA GLY A 44 -11.01 -12.43 -6.28
C GLY A 44 -11.07 -10.92 -6.09
N ALA A 45 -10.82 -10.16 -7.17
CA ALA A 45 -10.96 -8.71 -7.18
C ALA A 45 -12.40 -8.28 -6.87
N ALA A 46 -13.40 -8.85 -7.56
CA ALA A 46 -14.81 -8.54 -7.31
C ALA A 46 -15.25 -8.88 -5.88
N PHE A 47 -14.79 -10.01 -5.33
CA PHE A 47 -15.06 -10.40 -3.95
C PHE A 47 -14.49 -9.39 -2.95
N LEU A 48 -13.21 -9.02 -3.09
CA LEU A 48 -12.58 -8.06 -2.18
C LEU A 48 -13.15 -6.64 -2.33
N ALA A 49 -13.50 -6.23 -3.55
CA ALA A 49 -14.21 -4.98 -3.80
C ALA A 49 -15.53 -4.93 -3.01
N GLY A 50 -16.35 -5.98 -3.12
CA GLY A 50 -17.63 -6.08 -2.41
C GLY A 50 -17.46 -6.14 -0.89
N LEU A 51 -16.45 -6.86 -0.40
CA LEU A 51 -16.12 -6.89 1.03
C LEU A 51 -15.74 -5.49 1.54
N PHE A 52 -14.88 -4.78 0.82
CA PHE A 52 -14.51 -3.42 1.21
C PHE A 52 -15.68 -2.45 1.09
N ASP A 53 -16.53 -2.56 0.07
CA ASP A 53 -17.75 -1.76 -0.03
C ASP A 53 -18.67 -1.93 1.20
N GLN A 54 -18.80 -3.17 1.71
CA GLN A 54 -19.57 -3.45 2.93
C GLN A 54 -18.92 -2.88 4.19
N LEU A 55 -17.59 -2.87 4.26
CA LEU A 55 -16.84 -2.36 5.42
C LEU A 55 -16.69 -0.84 5.42
N ALA A 56 -16.99 -0.15 4.31
CA ALA A 56 -16.85 1.30 4.16
C ALA A 56 -17.54 2.10 5.27
N PRO A 57 -18.82 1.85 5.62
CA PRO A 57 -19.53 2.64 6.64
C PRO A 57 -18.89 2.58 8.03
N ASP A 58 -18.31 1.44 8.39
CA ASP A 58 -17.84 1.15 9.76
C ASP A 58 -16.31 1.30 9.92
N ARG A 59 -15.57 1.61 8.85
CA ARG A 59 -14.10 1.66 8.85
C ARG A 59 -13.54 2.75 9.78
N ASP A 60 -14.38 3.72 10.19
CA ASP A 60 -14.01 4.91 10.96
C ASP A 60 -14.06 4.77 12.49
N THR A 61 -14.89 3.87 13.02
CA THR A 61 -15.27 3.94 14.44
C THR A 61 -14.29 3.23 15.38
N THR A 62 -13.23 2.60 14.87
CA THR A 62 -12.39 1.67 15.63
C THR A 62 -10.88 1.78 15.38
N GLN A 63 -10.32 2.94 15.01
CA GLN A 63 -8.88 3.03 14.69
C GLN A 63 -8.02 3.68 15.80
N ALA A 64 -6.97 2.97 16.21
CA ALA A 64 -5.93 3.45 17.12
C ALA A 64 -5.02 4.51 16.46
N THR A 65 -4.50 5.40 17.30
CA THR A 65 -3.51 6.44 16.96
C THR A 65 -2.14 5.82 16.60
N GLY A 66 -1.29 6.55 15.85
CA GLY A 66 0.11 6.16 15.56
C GLY A 66 0.34 5.27 14.32
N ARG A 67 -0.62 5.20 13.39
CA ARG A 67 -0.46 4.41 12.14
C ARG A 67 0.40 5.10 11.08
N ASP A 68 0.66 6.40 11.21
CA ASP A 68 1.38 7.22 10.24
C ASP A 68 2.86 7.41 10.55
N ASP A 69 3.35 7.07 11.74
CA ASP A 69 4.77 7.19 12.11
C ASP A 69 5.73 6.50 11.12
N PRO A 70 5.53 5.24 10.68
CA PRO A 70 6.42 4.64 9.69
C PRO A 70 6.32 5.33 8.32
N VAL A 71 5.16 5.89 7.98
CA VAL A 71 4.97 6.63 6.72
C VAL A 71 5.74 7.95 6.79
N ARG A 72 5.64 8.68 7.91
CA ARG A 72 6.36 9.94 8.14
C ARG A 72 7.87 9.75 8.13
N ASP A 73 8.35 8.70 8.78
CA ASP A 73 9.78 8.38 8.77
C ASP A 73 10.26 8.03 7.38
N ALA A 74 9.56 7.16 6.65
CA ALA A 74 9.94 6.84 5.27
C ALA A 74 9.91 8.08 4.36
N LEU A 75 8.94 8.99 4.54
CA LEU A 75 8.90 10.25 3.79
C LEU A 75 10.03 11.23 4.14
N THR A 76 10.58 11.13 5.35
CA THR A 76 11.66 12.01 5.84
C THR A 76 13.05 11.43 5.56
N CYS A 77 13.20 10.11 5.72
CA CYS A 77 14.47 9.41 5.80
C CYS A 77 14.68 8.39 4.66
N GLY A 78 13.64 8.05 3.89
CA GLY A 78 13.66 6.93 2.93
C GLY A 78 14.52 7.16 1.69
N GLY A 79 14.65 8.41 1.23
CA GLY A 79 15.57 8.85 0.17
C GLY A 79 15.40 8.19 -1.22
N PRO A 80 16.08 8.75 -2.23
CA PRO A 80 15.65 10.02 -2.80
C PRO A 80 14.20 9.91 -3.31
N LEU A 81 13.26 10.55 -2.62
CA LEU A 81 11.88 10.60 -3.09
C LEU A 81 11.80 11.55 -4.29
N HIS A 82 11.32 11.05 -5.41
CA HIS A 82 11.02 11.90 -6.55
C HIS A 82 9.79 12.74 -6.23
N HIS A 83 10.00 14.03 -5.93
CA HIS A 83 8.94 15.00 -5.61
C HIS A 83 8.08 15.36 -6.83
N SER A 84 7.39 14.37 -7.41
CA SER A 84 6.56 14.49 -8.60
C SER A 84 5.22 13.76 -8.41
N THR A 85 4.91 12.75 -9.20
CA THR A 85 3.68 11.97 -9.11
C THR A 85 3.89 10.76 -8.19
N CYS A 86 3.04 10.65 -7.17
CA CYS A 86 2.91 9.47 -6.33
C CYS A 86 1.62 8.74 -6.65
N LEU A 87 1.73 7.44 -6.96
CA LEU A 87 0.60 6.54 -7.10
C LEU A 87 0.36 5.82 -5.78
N GLU A 88 -0.71 6.19 -5.09
CA GLU A 88 -1.14 5.56 -3.84
C GLU A 88 -2.07 4.38 -4.15
N LEU A 89 -1.70 3.19 -3.67
CA LEU A 89 -2.47 1.96 -3.86
C LEU A 89 -3.32 1.68 -2.61
N GLY A 90 -4.62 1.50 -2.79
CA GLY A 90 -5.57 1.16 -1.72
C GLY A 90 -5.81 2.29 -0.73
N SER A 91 -6.12 3.49 -1.22
CA SER A 91 -6.27 4.71 -0.40
C SER A 91 -7.37 4.63 0.66
N GLY A 92 -8.33 3.72 0.52
CA GLY A 92 -9.44 3.51 1.43
C GLY A 92 -10.38 4.72 1.51
N ALA A 93 -11.21 4.73 2.56
CA ALA A 93 -12.32 5.66 2.75
C ALA A 93 -11.94 7.11 3.04
N GLY A 94 -10.66 7.43 3.27
CA GLY A 94 -10.34 8.83 3.58
C GLY A 94 -10.60 9.26 5.04
N THR A 95 -11.33 8.47 5.84
CA THR A 95 -12.23 9.02 6.88
C THR A 95 -11.79 8.88 8.35
N GLY A 96 -10.74 8.10 8.66
CA GLY A 96 -10.13 7.98 10.00
C GLY A 96 -8.63 8.31 10.05
N THR A 97 -7.96 8.07 11.19
CA THR A 97 -6.49 8.14 11.36
C THR A 97 -5.74 6.98 10.69
N GLY A 98 -6.26 6.46 9.58
CA GLY A 98 -5.64 5.43 8.74
C GLY A 98 -6.00 5.67 7.27
N ALA A 99 -5.55 4.80 6.34
CA ALA A 99 -5.71 4.80 4.87
C ALA A 99 -5.87 6.18 4.18
N GLY A 100 -6.99 6.85 4.39
CA GLY A 100 -7.20 8.26 4.05
C GLY A 100 -6.29 9.33 4.63
N GLN A 101 -5.72 9.06 5.82
CA GLN A 101 -4.71 9.92 6.42
C GLN A 101 -3.42 9.91 5.61
N PHE A 102 -3.12 8.79 4.92
CA PHE A 102 -1.91 8.67 4.12
C PHE A 102 -2.00 9.50 2.86
N THR A 103 -3.15 9.56 2.18
CA THR A 103 -3.34 10.45 1.03
C THR A 103 -2.94 11.89 1.34
N ARG A 104 -3.38 12.44 2.49
CA ARG A 104 -3.03 13.81 2.91
C ARG A 104 -1.55 13.95 3.26
N LEU A 105 -0.97 12.94 3.91
CA LEU A 105 0.45 12.93 4.25
C LEU A 105 1.32 12.86 3.00
N LEU A 106 0.98 12.01 2.03
CA LEU A 106 1.62 11.93 0.72
C LEU A 106 1.47 13.25 -0.03
N ALA A 107 0.27 13.86 -0.02
CA ALA A 107 0.03 15.14 -0.67
C ALA A 107 0.79 16.32 -0.02
N SER A 108 1.34 16.15 1.19
CA SER A 108 2.23 17.14 1.79
C SER A 108 3.67 17.10 1.25
N VAL A 109 4.04 16.02 0.56
CA VAL A 109 5.39 15.77 0.02
C VAL A 109 5.40 15.74 -1.51
N PHE A 110 4.36 15.17 -2.12
CA PHE A 110 4.25 14.98 -3.56
C PHE A 110 3.29 16.02 -4.16
N PRO A 111 3.71 16.77 -5.20
CA PRO A 111 2.86 17.72 -5.91
C PRO A 111 1.61 17.07 -6.53
N THR A 112 1.69 15.79 -6.88
CA THR A 112 0.55 15.05 -7.45
C THR A 112 0.44 13.70 -6.77
N VAL A 113 -0.73 13.43 -6.18
CA VAL A 113 -1.08 12.12 -5.62
C VAL A 113 -2.30 11.59 -6.36
N ILE A 114 -2.14 10.43 -7.01
CA ILE A 114 -3.24 9.68 -7.61
C ILE A 114 -3.58 8.55 -6.66
N SER A 115 -4.79 8.58 -6.09
CA SER A 115 -5.25 7.63 -5.09
C SER A 115 -6.10 6.56 -5.74
N LEU A 116 -5.66 5.31 -5.68
CA LEU A 116 -6.39 4.17 -6.22
C LEU A 116 -7.10 3.41 -5.10
N ASP A 117 -8.34 2.98 -5.34
CA ASP A 117 -8.97 1.94 -4.54
C ASP A 117 -9.82 1.02 -5.42
N LEU A 118 -9.95 -0.23 -5.00
CA LEU A 118 -10.78 -1.23 -5.67
C LEU A 118 -12.26 -1.02 -5.34
N SER A 119 -12.55 -0.50 -4.14
CA SER A 119 -13.88 -0.22 -3.62
C SER A 119 -14.39 1.15 -4.06
N GLU A 120 -15.59 1.15 -4.62
CA GLU A 120 -16.26 2.38 -5.00
C GLU A 120 -16.76 3.14 -3.77
N GLN A 121 -17.26 2.44 -2.75
CA GLN A 121 -17.76 3.09 -1.53
C GLN A 121 -16.64 3.78 -0.76
N MET A 122 -15.44 3.19 -0.70
CA MET A 122 -14.25 3.82 -0.14
C MET A 122 -13.96 5.16 -0.83
N LEU A 123 -13.92 5.17 -2.16
CA LEU A 123 -13.65 6.40 -2.92
C LEU A 123 -14.75 7.46 -2.75
N ARG A 124 -16.03 7.03 -2.69
CA ARG A 124 -17.16 7.93 -2.44
C ARG A 124 -17.04 8.60 -1.06
N GLN A 125 -16.63 7.86 -0.03
CA GLN A 125 -16.39 8.40 1.31
C GLN A 125 -15.15 9.30 1.38
N ALA A 126 -14.14 9.00 0.55
CA ALA A 126 -12.92 9.80 0.42
C ALA A 126 -13.11 11.07 -0.43
N ALA A 127 -14.29 11.30 -0.99
CA ALA A 127 -14.56 12.43 -1.86
C ALA A 127 -14.19 13.77 -1.19
N GLY A 128 -13.47 14.62 -1.94
CA GLY A 128 -12.96 15.89 -1.43
C GLY A 128 -11.69 15.80 -0.56
N ARG A 129 -11.17 14.58 -0.31
CA ARG A 129 -9.92 14.37 0.45
C ARG A 129 -8.73 13.98 -0.43
N SER A 130 -9.00 13.35 -1.57
CA SER A 130 -8.04 13.19 -2.67
C SER A 130 -8.48 14.05 -3.84
N ALA A 131 -7.54 14.77 -4.46
CA ALA A 131 -7.82 15.54 -5.68
C ALA A 131 -7.98 14.64 -6.91
N ALA A 132 -7.45 13.41 -6.85
CA ALA A 132 -7.45 12.45 -7.96
C ALA A 132 -7.69 11.01 -7.44
N GLY A 133 -8.90 10.74 -6.96
CA GLY A 133 -9.36 9.40 -6.60
C GLY A 133 -9.86 8.62 -7.82
N VAL A 134 -9.31 7.43 -8.07
CA VAL A 134 -9.64 6.58 -9.22
C VAL A 134 -9.97 5.17 -8.75
N ARG A 135 -11.10 4.62 -9.23
CA ARG A 135 -11.43 3.22 -9.02
C ARG A 135 -10.60 2.36 -9.96
N ALA A 136 -9.68 1.57 -9.41
CA ALA A 136 -8.78 0.74 -10.20
C ALA A 136 -8.34 -0.51 -9.42
N ASP A 137 -7.99 -1.55 -10.17
CA ASP A 137 -7.36 -2.75 -9.63
C ASP A 137 -5.83 -2.57 -9.64
N ALA A 138 -5.20 -2.61 -8.47
CA ALA A 138 -3.74 -2.50 -8.34
C ALA A 138 -3.00 -3.71 -8.92
N GLY A 139 -3.69 -4.83 -9.20
CA GLY A 139 -3.15 -5.97 -9.91
C GLY A 139 -3.18 -5.85 -11.44
N ALA A 140 -3.82 -4.81 -11.98
CA ALA A 140 -3.92 -4.53 -13.42
C ALA A 140 -4.15 -3.02 -13.67
N LEU A 141 -3.10 -2.23 -13.51
CA LEU A 141 -3.07 -0.77 -13.64
C LEU A 141 -3.15 -0.34 -15.10
N ALA A 142 -4.09 0.56 -15.42
CA ALA A 142 -4.18 1.25 -16.71
C ALA A 142 -3.16 2.39 -16.82
N VAL A 143 -1.91 2.09 -16.52
CA VAL A 143 -0.77 3.02 -16.50
C VAL A 143 0.31 2.47 -17.43
N ALA A 144 1.03 3.37 -18.12
CA ALA A 144 2.12 2.99 -19.01
C ALA A 144 3.26 2.30 -18.24
N ASP A 145 4.02 1.48 -18.94
CA ASP A 145 5.22 0.88 -18.39
C ASP A 145 6.24 1.97 -18.03
N ALA A 146 6.97 1.77 -16.94
CA ALA A 146 8.07 2.62 -16.49
C ALA A 146 7.75 4.12 -16.40
N SER A 147 6.54 4.49 -15.97
CA SER A 147 6.08 5.89 -15.96
C SER A 147 5.83 6.50 -14.59
N ILE A 148 5.85 5.69 -13.52
CA ILE A 148 5.51 6.14 -12.16
C ILE A 148 6.78 6.26 -11.31
N PRO A 149 7.18 7.47 -10.90
CA PRO A 149 8.41 7.70 -10.15
C PRO A 149 8.29 7.41 -8.65
N THR A 150 7.06 7.27 -8.13
CA THR A 150 6.84 6.83 -6.75
C THR A 150 5.54 6.05 -6.62
N VAL A 151 5.62 4.86 -6.02
CA VAL A 151 4.45 4.03 -5.67
C VAL A 151 4.37 3.92 -4.15
N ALA A 152 3.20 4.21 -3.57
CA ALA A 152 2.93 4.03 -2.15
C ALA A 152 1.91 2.91 -1.93
N ALA A 153 2.38 1.78 -1.39
CA ALA A 153 1.58 0.63 -1.01
C ALA A 153 1.52 0.53 0.51
N ILE A 154 0.50 1.14 1.13
CA ILE A 154 0.38 1.25 2.59
C ILE A 154 -0.85 0.45 3.06
N ASP A 155 -0.62 -0.62 3.81
CA ASP A 155 -1.65 -1.53 4.34
C ASP A 155 -2.61 -2.08 3.25
N VAL A 156 -2.05 -2.34 2.07
CA VAL A 156 -2.74 -2.84 0.88
C VAL A 156 -2.10 -4.15 0.40
N LEU A 157 -2.83 -4.91 -0.41
CA LEU A 157 -2.25 -6.02 -1.18
C LEU A 157 -1.20 -5.48 -2.16
N LEU A 158 -0.01 -6.08 -2.15
CA LEU A 158 1.05 -5.75 -3.09
C LEU A 158 1.01 -6.70 -4.29
N PHE A 159 1.18 -6.15 -5.48
CA PHE A 159 1.26 -6.88 -6.75
C PHE A 159 2.62 -6.67 -7.41
N PRO A 160 3.69 -7.37 -6.99
CA PRO A 160 5.07 -7.03 -7.36
C PRO A 160 5.33 -6.92 -8.86
N THR A 161 4.74 -7.81 -9.67
CA THR A 161 4.89 -7.75 -11.13
C THR A 161 4.28 -6.48 -11.72
N GLU A 162 3.08 -6.11 -11.25
CA GLU A 162 2.40 -4.93 -11.76
C GLU A 162 3.00 -3.63 -11.24
N THR A 163 3.44 -3.64 -9.98
CA THR A 163 4.22 -2.55 -9.38
C THR A 163 5.50 -2.35 -10.17
N ALA A 164 6.35 -3.38 -10.34
CA ALA A 164 7.60 -3.27 -11.10
C ALA A 164 7.37 -2.81 -12.56
N ARG A 165 6.28 -3.22 -13.20
CA ARG A 165 5.95 -2.81 -14.57
C ARG A 165 5.76 -1.30 -14.71
N VAL A 166 5.02 -0.67 -13.79
CA VAL A 166 4.69 0.76 -13.89
C VAL A 166 5.78 1.68 -13.34
N GLN A 167 6.68 1.15 -12.53
CA GLN A 167 7.75 1.88 -11.86
C GLN A 167 8.79 2.40 -12.83
N ALA A 168 9.02 3.72 -12.81
CA ALA A 168 10.04 4.37 -13.63
C ALA A 168 11.47 3.95 -13.21
N PRO A 169 12.50 4.23 -14.02
CA PRO A 169 13.88 4.11 -13.55
C PRO A 169 14.14 5.01 -12.33
N ASP A 170 15.03 4.56 -11.43
CA ASP A 170 15.41 5.24 -10.18
C ASP A 170 14.27 5.51 -9.19
N ASP A 171 13.14 4.85 -9.34
CA ASP A 171 11.93 5.14 -8.58
C ASP A 171 11.97 4.68 -7.11
N VAL A 172 10.93 5.04 -6.37
CA VAL A 172 10.78 4.61 -4.97
C VAL A 172 9.46 3.87 -4.75
N LEU A 173 9.57 2.66 -4.20
CA LEU A 173 8.45 1.94 -3.59
C LEU A 173 8.40 2.20 -2.10
N LEU A 174 7.38 2.92 -1.65
CA LEU A 174 7.00 3.01 -0.25
C LEU A 174 6.08 1.83 0.10
N TRP A 175 6.63 0.75 0.66
CA TRP A 175 5.86 -0.41 1.09
C TRP A 175 5.81 -0.54 2.61
N ILE A 176 4.63 -0.30 3.18
CA ILE A 176 4.38 -0.34 4.63
C ILE A 176 3.22 -1.29 4.89
N ASN A 177 3.43 -2.32 5.70
CA ASN A 177 2.40 -3.30 6.03
C ASN A 177 2.23 -3.41 7.56
N GLN A 178 1.00 -3.20 8.04
CA GLN A 178 0.65 -3.13 9.45
C GLN A 178 0.36 -4.49 10.09
N LEU A 179 0.37 -5.57 9.30
CA LEU A 179 0.17 -6.95 9.74
C LEU A 179 1.48 -7.74 9.89
N ALA A 180 2.64 -7.11 9.72
CA ALA A 180 3.94 -7.75 9.88
C ALA A 180 4.14 -8.26 11.32
N VAL A 181 4.01 -9.57 11.53
CA VAL A 181 4.47 -10.31 12.71
C VAL A 181 5.80 -11.01 12.36
N GLU A 182 6.59 -11.43 13.36
CA GLU A 182 7.93 -12.03 13.15
C GLU A 182 7.96 -13.18 12.12
N THR A 183 6.86 -13.90 11.94
CA THR A 183 6.70 -14.97 10.94
C THR A 183 6.63 -14.49 9.48
N ILE A 184 6.52 -13.18 9.19
CA ILE A 184 6.45 -12.62 7.83
C ILE A 184 7.85 -12.26 7.27
N ARG A 185 8.92 -12.33 8.07
CA ARG A 185 10.29 -12.04 7.61
C ARG A 185 10.72 -12.85 6.36
N PRO A 186 10.49 -14.18 6.27
CA PRO A 186 10.88 -14.94 5.08
C PRO A 186 10.16 -14.48 3.81
N VAL A 187 8.90 -14.10 3.96
CA VAL A 187 8.04 -13.63 2.86
C VAL A 187 8.47 -12.23 2.41
N ARG A 188 8.85 -11.34 3.34
CA ARG A 188 9.35 -10.01 2.99
C ARG A 188 10.62 -10.09 2.14
N GLU A 189 11.62 -10.84 2.58
CA GLU A 189 12.89 -10.98 1.86
C GLU A 189 12.67 -11.65 0.48
N GLU A 190 11.72 -12.59 0.40
CA GLU A 190 11.30 -13.18 -0.87
C GLU A 190 10.62 -12.16 -1.80
N ILE A 191 9.72 -11.32 -1.28
CA ILE A 191 9.05 -10.26 -2.04
C ILE A 191 10.06 -9.21 -2.50
N GLU A 192 10.96 -8.76 -1.64
CA GLU A 192 12.03 -7.82 -1.99
C GLU A 192 12.93 -8.40 -3.09
N ARG A 193 13.34 -9.67 -2.96
CA ARG A 193 14.12 -10.38 -3.98
C ARG A 193 13.34 -10.50 -5.29
N ARG A 194 12.03 -10.76 -5.23
CA ARG A 194 11.17 -10.86 -6.41
C ARG A 194 11.05 -9.50 -7.12
N ILE A 195 10.79 -8.42 -6.39
CA ILE A 195 10.73 -7.06 -6.95
C ILE A 195 12.07 -6.71 -7.61
N ARG A 196 13.19 -6.91 -6.91
CA ARG A 196 14.52 -6.66 -7.48
C ARG A 196 14.81 -7.50 -8.73
N GLY A 197 14.42 -8.78 -8.72
CA GLY A 197 14.56 -9.66 -9.89
C GLY A 197 13.75 -9.16 -11.09
N LEU A 198 12.49 -8.74 -10.85
CA LEU A 198 11.63 -8.19 -11.90
C LEU A 198 12.17 -6.87 -12.46
N LEU A 199 12.65 -5.96 -11.59
CA LEU A 199 13.27 -4.71 -12.01
C LEU A 199 14.52 -4.98 -12.86
N ALA A 200 15.35 -5.95 -12.47
CA ALA A 200 16.52 -6.35 -13.25
C ALA A 200 16.15 -6.95 -14.63
N GLU A 201 15.10 -7.79 -14.71
CA GLU A 201 14.57 -8.32 -15.98
C GLU A 201 14.06 -7.20 -16.91
N LEU A 202 13.54 -6.11 -16.34
CA LEU A 202 13.06 -4.93 -17.05
C LEU A 202 14.20 -3.94 -17.40
N GLY A 203 15.45 -4.24 -17.06
CA GLY A 203 16.60 -3.37 -17.33
C GLY A 203 16.67 -2.13 -16.43
N ILE A 204 15.98 -2.15 -15.29
CA ILE A 204 16.02 -1.08 -14.27
C ILE A 204 17.12 -1.45 -13.26
N GLU A 205 18.23 -0.71 -13.26
CA GLU A 205 19.31 -0.92 -12.30
C GLU A 205 18.83 -0.56 -10.88
N THR A 206 18.91 -1.53 -9.96
CA THR A 206 18.62 -1.29 -8.54
C THR A 206 19.94 -1.07 -7.79
N ALA A 207 20.09 0.09 -7.14
CA ALA A 207 21.18 0.33 -6.19
C ALA A 207 21.04 -0.49 -4.89
#